data_AF-A0A7V8E9S1-F1
#
_entry.id   AF-A0A7V8E9S1-F1
#
_cell.length_a   1.000
_cell.length_b   1.000
_cell.length_c   1.000
_cell.angle_alpha   90.00
_cell.angle_beta   90.00
_cell.angle_gamma   90.00
#
_symmetry.space_group_name_H-M   'P 1'
#
loop_
_entity.id
_entity.type
_entity.pdbx_description
1 polymer ?
#
loop_
_entity_poly.entity_id
_entity_poly.type
_entity_poly.pdbx_seq_one_letter_code
_entity_poly.pdbx_strand_id
1 'polypeptide(L)'
;MTKPTIALTELVEKGADADLLKQMIQFVAQRMMEFDVEGLCGAGFDVKSPDRTNSRNGYRDRLWQTRAGDVDLKIPKLRQGSYFPGFLEPRRTAEKAMAAVIQEAYIQGVSTRSVDELVKAMGMTGISKSQVSRLAGEIDERVHAFLDRPLEGDWPYLWIDATYVKVRETGRIVSVAVIIAVAVNTDGGREVLGMRVGPSEAEPFWTDFLRSLMRRGLRGVKLVISDAHEGLKAAVSKVFNATWQRCRVHFMRNAMAHVGKGQRTMVAALLRTVFAQDSRAECHQQWRLVADQLREKYPKIA
;
A
#
# COMPACT_ATOMS: atom_id res chain seq x y z
N MET A 1 -13.03 -48.54 -7.54
CA MET A 1 -12.93 -47.09 -7.26
C MET A 1 -13.30 -46.86 -5.80
N THR A 2 -12.58 -45.99 -5.08
CA THR A 2 -12.96 -45.66 -3.70
C THR A 2 -14.24 -44.81 -3.72
N LYS A 3 -15.10 -44.91 -2.69
CA LYS A 3 -16.31 -44.07 -2.54
C LYS A 3 -16.10 -42.57 -2.86
N PRO A 4 -14.98 -41.92 -2.45
CA PRO A 4 -14.71 -40.53 -2.82
C PRO A 4 -14.46 -40.31 -4.32
N THR A 5 -13.87 -41.26 -5.04
CA THR A 5 -13.69 -41.15 -6.51
C THR A 5 -15.03 -41.20 -7.23
N ILE A 6 -15.95 -42.06 -6.77
CA ILE A 6 -17.30 -42.21 -7.36
C ILE A 6 -18.11 -40.91 -7.16
N ALA A 7 -18.07 -40.32 -5.96
CA ALA A 7 -18.76 -39.06 -5.67
C ALA A 7 -18.24 -37.88 -6.51
N LEU A 8 -16.94 -37.86 -6.81
CA LEU A 8 -16.33 -36.80 -7.63
C LEU A 8 -16.73 -36.96 -9.12
N THR A 9 -16.81 -38.19 -9.62
CA THR A 9 -17.27 -38.48 -10.98
C THR A 9 -18.74 -38.13 -11.17
N GLU A 10 -19.61 -38.46 -10.20
CA GLU A 10 -21.04 -38.11 -10.25
C GLU A 10 -21.30 -36.59 -10.21
N LEU A 11 -20.41 -35.82 -9.58
CA LEU A 11 -20.46 -34.36 -9.57
C LEU A 11 -20.17 -33.79 -10.96
N VAL A 12 -19.12 -34.29 -11.62
CA VAL A 12 -18.68 -33.86 -12.97
C VAL A 12 -19.76 -34.07 -14.03
N GLU A 13 -20.62 -35.08 -13.86
CA GLU A 13 -21.69 -35.40 -14.82
C GLU A 13 -22.94 -34.49 -14.74
N LYS A 14 -23.05 -33.61 -13.73
CA LYS A 14 -24.35 -33.00 -13.34
C LYS A 14 -24.50 -31.47 -13.42
N GLY A 15 -23.55 -30.67 -13.92
CA GLY A 15 -23.73 -29.21 -13.87
C GLY A 15 -22.94 -28.35 -14.85
N ALA A 16 -23.36 -27.08 -14.99
CA ALA A 16 -22.60 -26.03 -15.65
C ALA A 16 -21.28 -25.77 -14.90
N ASP A 17 -20.21 -25.44 -15.63
CA ASP A 17 -18.81 -25.42 -15.13
C ASP A 17 -18.61 -24.69 -13.79
N ALA A 18 -19.34 -23.60 -13.53
CA ALA A 18 -19.23 -22.82 -12.29
C ALA A 18 -19.84 -23.54 -11.06
N ASP A 19 -21.00 -24.19 -11.21
CA ASP A 19 -21.64 -24.94 -10.12
C ASP A 19 -20.88 -26.22 -9.79
N LEU A 20 -20.27 -26.86 -10.79
CA LEU A 20 -19.39 -28.00 -10.59
C LEU A 20 -18.17 -27.62 -9.75
N LEU A 21 -17.47 -26.52 -10.10
CA LEU A 21 -16.31 -26.03 -9.34
C LEU A 21 -16.68 -25.72 -7.90
N LYS A 22 -17.81 -25.04 -7.67
CA LYS A 22 -18.32 -24.74 -6.33
C LYS A 22 -18.53 -26.02 -5.51
N GLN A 23 -19.19 -27.04 -6.08
CA GLN A 23 -19.43 -28.31 -5.41
C GLN A 23 -18.14 -29.11 -5.17
N MET A 24 -17.19 -29.06 -6.09
CA MET A 24 -15.87 -29.67 -5.92
C MET A 24 -15.08 -29.01 -4.78
N ILE A 25 -15.07 -27.67 -4.72
CA ILE A 25 -14.43 -26.92 -3.63
C ILE A 25 -15.08 -27.28 -2.29
N GLN A 26 -16.42 -27.32 -2.24
CA GLN A 26 -17.16 -27.74 -1.06
C GLN A 26 -16.76 -29.15 -0.62
N PHE A 27 -16.75 -30.10 -1.55
CA PHE A 27 -16.40 -31.50 -1.29
C PHE A 27 -14.97 -31.62 -0.75
N VAL A 28 -13.99 -31.00 -1.41
CA VAL A 28 -12.59 -31.04 -0.99
C VAL A 28 -12.41 -30.37 0.37
N ALA A 29 -13.00 -29.19 0.60
CA ALA A 29 -12.90 -28.49 1.88
C ALA A 29 -13.56 -29.30 3.02
N GLN A 30 -14.72 -29.90 2.78
CA GLN A 30 -15.40 -30.76 3.75
C GLN A 30 -14.56 -31.99 4.08
N ARG A 31 -13.94 -32.62 3.07
CA ARG A 31 -13.03 -33.76 3.25
C ARG A 31 -11.78 -33.42 4.03
N MET A 32 -11.13 -32.29 3.74
CA MET A 32 -9.98 -31.82 4.51
C MET A 32 -10.34 -31.64 5.99
N MET A 33 -11.48 -31.02 6.28
CA MET A 33 -11.96 -30.87 7.66
C MET A 33 -12.26 -32.22 8.34
N GLU A 34 -12.81 -33.19 7.60
CA GLU A 34 -13.05 -34.55 8.12
C GLU A 34 -11.74 -35.25 8.51
N PHE A 35 -10.71 -35.14 7.67
CA PHE A 35 -9.38 -35.71 7.91
C PHE A 35 -8.67 -35.06 9.10
N ASP A 36 -8.67 -33.73 9.18
CA ASP A 36 -8.09 -33.00 10.32
C ASP A 36 -8.71 -33.49 11.64
N VAL A 37 -10.04 -33.60 11.66
CA VAL A 37 -10.81 -33.96 12.86
C VAL A 37 -10.66 -35.44 13.20
N GLU A 38 -10.48 -36.31 12.21
CA GLU A 38 -10.14 -37.71 12.43
C GLU A 38 -8.77 -37.85 13.12
N GLY A 39 -7.76 -37.10 12.66
CA GLY A 39 -6.47 -37.02 13.32
C GLY A 39 -6.57 -36.51 14.76
N LEU A 40 -7.36 -35.46 15.00
CA LEU A 40 -7.58 -34.90 16.34
C LEU A 40 -8.38 -35.83 17.27
N CYS A 41 -9.22 -36.72 16.73
CA CYS A 41 -9.99 -37.67 17.53
C CYS A 41 -9.31 -39.03 17.71
N GLY A 42 -8.25 -39.32 16.93
CA GLY A 42 -7.63 -40.64 16.84
C GLY A 42 -8.51 -41.71 16.19
N ALA A 43 -9.61 -41.31 15.53
CA ALA A 43 -10.57 -42.24 14.95
C ALA A 43 -11.52 -41.60 13.93
N GLY A 44 -11.86 -42.36 12.89
CA GLY A 44 -12.83 -42.00 11.85
C GLY A 44 -14.25 -41.72 12.39
N PHE A 45 -15.11 -41.16 11.54
CA PHE A 45 -16.50 -40.91 11.90
C PHE A 45 -17.26 -42.22 12.14
N ASP A 46 -17.96 -42.32 13.26
CA ASP A 46 -18.74 -43.50 13.67
C ASP A 46 -17.95 -44.82 13.78
N VAL A 47 -16.62 -44.74 13.86
CA VAL A 47 -15.75 -45.91 14.05
C VAL A 47 -15.48 -46.12 15.53
N LYS A 48 -15.77 -47.31 16.06
CA LYS A 48 -15.32 -47.72 17.39
C LYS A 48 -13.82 -48.00 17.32
N SER A 49 -13.03 -47.23 18.08
CA SER A 49 -11.58 -47.41 18.18
C SER A 49 -11.16 -47.26 19.64
N PRO A 50 -10.28 -48.15 20.15
CA PRO A 50 -9.70 -48.00 21.48
C PRO A 50 -8.79 -46.76 21.59
N ASP A 51 -8.25 -46.28 20.46
CA ASP A 51 -7.36 -45.11 20.40
C ASP A 51 -8.12 -43.77 20.34
N ARG A 52 -9.46 -43.80 20.43
CA ARG A 52 -10.29 -42.60 20.36
C ARG A 52 -10.13 -41.76 21.63
N THR A 53 -9.55 -40.57 21.48
CA THR A 53 -9.32 -39.62 22.59
C THR A 53 -10.36 -38.49 22.64
N ASN A 54 -11.06 -38.24 21.53
CA ASN A 54 -12.09 -37.20 21.45
C ASN A 54 -13.25 -37.64 20.52
N SER A 55 -14.35 -36.89 20.55
CA SER A 55 -15.52 -37.16 19.73
C SER A 55 -16.05 -35.89 19.06
N ARG A 56 -16.67 -36.05 17.90
CA ARG A 56 -17.38 -34.96 17.20
C ARG A 56 -18.67 -34.61 17.96
N ASN A 57 -19.08 -33.35 17.92
CA ASN A 57 -20.28 -32.82 18.58
C ASN A 57 -21.12 -31.96 17.62
N GLY A 58 -21.44 -32.53 16.46
CA GLY A 58 -22.17 -31.85 15.40
C GLY A 58 -21.32 -30.91 14.55
N TYR A 59 -21.99 -29.99 13.85
CA TYR A 59 -21.37 -29.07 12.90
C TYR A 59 -21.78 -27.62 13.18
N ARG A 60 -20.96 -26.67 12.72
CA ARG A 60 -21.29 -25.25 12.62
C ARG A 60 -21.36 -24.90 11.14
N ASP A 61 -22.50 -24.36 10.72
CA ASP A 61 -22.65 -23.85 9.36
C ASP A 61 -21.85 -22.56 9.18
N ARG A 62 -21.25 -22.43 8.01
CA ARG A 62 -20.51 -21.23 7.63
C ARG A 62 -20.50 -21.06 6.12
N LEU A 63 -20.83 -19.86 5.67
CA LEU A 63 -20.62 -19.45 4.29
C LEU A 63 -19.15 -19.09 4.05
N TRP A 64 -18.54 -19.68 3.03
CA TRP A 64 -17.21 -19.36 2.54
C TRP A 64 -17.30 -18.79 1.13
N GLN A 65 -16.97 -17.51 0.99
CA GLN A 65 -17.05 -16.78 -0.27
C GLN A 65 -15.76 -17.00 -1.05
N THR A 66 -15.87 -17.69 -2.19
CA THR A 66 -14.76 -18.04 -3.07
C THR A 66 -14.95 -17.43 -4.46
N ARG A 67 -13.93 -17.48 -5.30
CA ARG A 67 -14.03 -17.06 -6.71
C ARG A 67 -14.99 -17.93 -7.54
N ALA A 68 -15.30 -19.14 -7.09
CA ALA A 68 -16.31 -20.01 -7.73
C ALA A 68 -17.72 -19.78 -7.17
N GLY A 69 -17.91 -18.74 -6.34
CA GLY A 69 -19.16 -18.43 -5.66
C GLY A 69 -19.14 -18.77 -4.17
N ASP A 70 -20.29 -18.56 -3.54
CA ASP A 70 -20.49 -18.77 -2.11
C ASP A 70 -20.67 -20.27 -1.80
N VAL A 71 -19.76 -20.85 -1.02
CA VAL A 71 -19.70 -22.26 -0.65
C VAL A 71 -20.19 -22.45 0.79
N ASP A 72 -21.22 -23.27 0.99
CA ASP A 72 -21.70 -23.64 2.32
C ASP A 72 -20.81 -24.72 2.94
N LEU A 73 -20.15 -24.39 4.05
CA LEU A 73 -19.29 -25.31 4.79
C LEU A 73 -19.95 -25.75 6.09
N LYS A 74 -19.81 -27.04 6.42
CA LYS A 74 -20.19 -27.60 7.71
C LYS A 74 -18.93 -27.87 8.52
N ILE A 75 -18.49 -26.90 9.31
CA ILE A 75 -17.28 -27.03 10.13
C ILE A 75 -17.56 -28.01 11.28
N PRO A 76 -16.84 -29.13 11.40
CA PRO A 76 -17.07 -30.07 12.50
C PRO A 76 -16.74 -29.43 13.86
N LYS A 77 -17.53 -29.77 14.87
CA LYS A 77 -17.28 -29.40 16.28
C LYS A 77 -16.70 -30.59 17.01
N LEU A 78 -15.79 -30.33 17.95
CA LEU A 78 -15.28 -31.33 18.88
C LEU A 78 -16.05 -31.25 20.22
N ARG A 79 -16.12 -32.36 20.94
CA ARG A 79 -16.74 -32.42 22.28
C ARG A 79 -15.86 -31.77 23.33
N GLN A 80 -14.54 -31.92 23.18
CA GLN A 80 -13.53 -31.23 23.99
C GLN A 80 -12.65 -30.37 23.09
N GLY A 81 -12.34 -29.14 23.52
CA GLY A 81 -11.55 -28.18 22.75
C GLY A 81 -12.33 -27.49 21.61
N SER A 82 -11.61 -26.70 20.80
CA SER A 82 -12.16 -26.04 19.62
C SER A 82 -11.39 -26.45 18.37
N TYR A 83 -12.10 -26.72 17.29
CA TYR A 83 -11.52 -26.95 15.97
C TYR A 83 -11.86 -25.78 15.05
N PHE A 84 -10.86 -25.32 14.32
CA PHE A 84 -11.04 -24.36 13.25
C PHE A 84 -10.08 -24.68 12.11
N PRO A 85 -10.58 -24.86 10.87
CA PRO A 85 -9.74 -25.22 9.74
C PRO A 85 -8.75 -24.10 9.40
N GLY A 86 -7.48 -24.44 9.20
CA GLY A 86 -6.40 -23.47 8.95
C GLY A 86 -6.49 -22.74 7.60
N PHE A 87 -7.24 -23.30 6.63
CA PHE A 87 -7.49 -22.65 5.35
C PHE A 87 -8.56 -21.55 5.41
N LEU A 88 -9.33 -21.48 6.51
CA LEU A 88 -10.23 -20.36 6.79
C LEU A 88 -9.58 -19.38 7.75
N GLU A 89 -10.02 -18.12 7.72
CA GLU A 89 -9.61 -17.12 8.71
C GLU A 89 -10.73 -16.89 9.73
N PRO A 90 -10.45 -16.84 11.05
CA PRO A 90 -11.47 -16.54 12.06
C PRO A 90 -12.22 -15.25 11.73
N ARG A 91 -13.57 -15.29 11.80
CA ARG A 91 -14.46 -14.14 11.57
C ARG A 91 -14.44 -13.54 10.15
N ARG A 92 -13.80 -14.17 9.16
CA ARG A 92 -13.83 -13.72 7.75
C ARG A 92 -14.53 -14.70 6.83
N THR A 93 -15.38 -14.22 5.95
CA THR A 93 -16.11 -15.08 5.00
C THR A 93 -15.38 -15.24 3.67
N ALA A 94 -14.52 -14.30 3.27
CA ALA A 94 -13.80 -14.34 2.00
C ALA A 94 -12.49 -15.14 2.06
N GLU A 95 -12.11 -15.75 0.93
CA GLU A 95 -10.80 -16.39 0.71
C GLU A 95 -9.63 -15.38 0.81
N LYS A 96 -8.47 -15.82 1.31
CA LYS A 96 -7.25 -14.98 1.41
C LYS A 96 -6.80 -14.38 0.08
N ALA A 97 -6.88 -15.15 -1.01
CA ALA A 97 -6.53 -14.68 -2.34
C ALA A 97 -7.43 -13.50 -2.78
N MET A 98 -8.71 -13.55 -2.42
CA MET A 98 -9.66 -12.46 -2.70
C MET A 98 -9.34 -11.21 -1.89
N ALA A 99 -9.02 -11.36 -0.60
CA ALA A 99 -8.60 -10.24 0.24
C ALA A 99 -7.36 -9.52 -0.35
N ALA A 100 -6.38 -10.28 -0.85
CA ALA A 100 -5.19 -9.73 -1.50
C ALA A 100 -5.54 -8.98 -2.79
N VAL A 101 -6.42 -9.50 -3.65
CA VAL A 101 -6.88 -8.79 -4.87
C VAL A 101 -7.61 -7.50 -4.53
N ILE A 102 -8.46 -7.51 -3.50
CA ILE A 102 -9.19 -6.32 -3.05
C ILE A 102 -8.22 -5.27 -2.49
N GLN A 103 -7.24 -5.70 -1.70
CA GLN A 103 -6.18 -4.82 -1.17
C GLN A 103 -5.36 -4.21 -2.31
N GLU A 104 -4.94 -5.00 -3.30
CA GLU A 104 -4.20 -4.52 -4.46
C GLU A 104 -5.03 -3.52 -5.28
N ALA A 105 -6.30 -3.83 -5.56
CA ALA A 105 -7.19 -2.90 -6.26
C ALA A 105 -7.32 -1.58 -5.51
N TYR A 106 -7.43 -1.62 -4.17
CA TYR A 106 -7.47 -0.42 -3.35
C TYR A 106 -6.17 0.39 -3.44
N ILE A 107 -5.01 -0.26 -3.40
CA ILE A 107 -3.69 0.38 -3.55
C ILE A 107 -3.55 1.06 -4.93
N GLN A 108 -4.09 0.43 -5.99
CA GLN A 108 -4.12 0.99 -7.34
C GLN A 108 -5.13 2.15 -7.51
N GLY A 109 -5.82 2.56 -6.45
CA GLY A 109 -6.75 3.69 -6.45
C GLY A 109 -8.15 3.34 -6.97
N VAL A 110 -8.50 2.05 -7.05
CA VAL A 110 -9.86 1.63 -7.41
C VAL A 110 -10.81 2.02 -6.28
N SER A 111 -11.87 2.77 -6.62
CA SER A 111 -12.85 3.21 -5.63
C SER A 111 -13.53 2.01 -4.96
N THR A 112 -13.95 2.13 -3.69
CA THR A 112 -14.63 1.03 -2.99
C THR A 112 -15.91 0.56 -3.68
N ARG A 113 -16.53 1.40 -4.53
CA ARG A 113 -17.68 1.02 -5.37
C ARG A 113 -17.24 0.21 -6.58
N SER A 114 -16.15 0.61 -7.22
CA SER A 114 -15.56 -0.12 -8.34
C SER A 114 -14.99 -1.48 -7.91
N VAL A 115 -14.52 -1.59 -6.66
CA VAL A 115 -14.14 -2.88 -6.06
C VAL A 115 -15.34 -3.82 -5.93
N ASP A 116 -16.52 -3.30 -5.54
CA ASP A 116 -17.75 -4.11 -5.48
C ASP A 116 -18.12 -4.68 -6.86
N GLU A 117 -18.07 -3.84 -7.90
CA GLU A 117 -18.30 -4.30 -9.28
C GLU A 117 -17.25 -5.31 -9.76
N LEU A 118 -15.98 -5.12 -9.39
CA LEU A 118 -14.91 -6.09 -9.68
C LEU A 118 -15.17 -7.44 -8.99
N VAL A 119 -15.63 -7.43 -7.73
CA VAL A 119 -15.98 -8.63 -6.98
C VAL A 119 -17.18 -9.34 -7.59
N LYS A 120 -18.20 -8.60 -8.04
CA LYS A 120 -19.34 -9.18 -8.79
C LYS A 120 -18.90 -9.80 -10.13
N ALA A 121 -18.03 -9.12 -10.87
CA ALA A 121 -17.50 -9.61 -12.13
C ALA A 121 -16.67 -10.90 -11.97
N MET A 122 -16.08 -11.12 -10.79
CA MET A 122 -15.41 -12.38 -10.44
C MET A 122 -16.37 -13.49 -9.99
N GLY A 123 -17.69 -13.35 -10.20
CA GLY A 123 -18.69 -14.40 -9.93
C GLY A 123 -19.20 -14.44 -8.49
N MET A 124 -18.97 -13.38 -7.70
CA MET A 124 -19.39 -13.31 -6.30
C MET A 124 -20.63 -12.42 -6.12
N THR A 125 -21.28 -12.54 -4.96
CA THR A 125 -22.46 -11.74 -4.60
C THR A 125 -22.17 -10.24 -4.36
N GLY A 126 -20.89 -9.85 -4.35
CA GLY A 126 -20.39 -8.48 -4.15
C GLY A 126 -19.67 -8.31 -2.81
N ILE A 127 -19.18 -7.09 -2.56
CA ILE A 127 -18.55 -6.71 -1.29
C ILE A 127 -19.01 -5.32 -0.83
N SER A 128 -19.37 -5.21 0.45
CA SER A 128 -19.77 -3.92 1.01
C SER A 128 -18.57 -2.97 1.15
N LYS A 129 -18.82 -1.66 1.04
CA LYS A 129 -17.79 -0.61 1.25
C LYS A 129 -17.10 -0.74 2.61
N SER A 130 -17.84 -1.13 3.66
CA SER A 130 -17.28 -1.33 5.00
C SER A 130 -16.40 -2.58 5.09
N GLN A 131 -16.69 -3.64 4.33
CA GLN A 131 -15.80 -4.78 4.19
C GLN A 131 -14.50 -4.40 3.46
N VAL A 132 -14.58 -3.67 2.33
CA VAL A 132 -13.39 -3.17 1.62
C VAL A 132 -12.53 -2.31 2.53
N SER A 133 -13.15 -1.38 3.28
CA SER A 133 -12.45 -0.52 4.23
C SER A 133 -11.75 -1.30 5.34
N ARG A 134 -12.36 -2.37 5.85
CA ARG A 134 -11.73 -3.23 6.88
C ARG A 134 -10.55 -4.01 6.31
N LEU A 135 -10.69 -4.59 5.11
CA LEU A 135 -9.62 -5.31 4.44
C LEU A 135 -8.44 -4.38 4.12
N ALA A 136 -8.72 -3.14 3.70
CA ALA A 136 -7.68 -2.15 3.45
C ALA A 136 -6.97 -1.71 4.74
N GLY A 137 -7.68 -1.57 5.85
CA GLY A 137 -7.08 -1.21 7.15
C GLY A 137 -6.06 -2.22 7.68
N GLU A 138 -6.07 -3.47 7.20
CA GLU A 138 -5.02 -4.45 7.54
C GLU A 138 -3.67 -4.09 6.93
N ILE A 139 -3.65 -3.26 5.89
CA ILE A 139 -2.42 -2.74 5.30
C ILE A 139 -1.75 -1.73 6.24
N ASP A 140 -2.51 -1.07 7.12
CA ASP A 140 -2.00 -0.03 8.01
C ASP A 140 -0.89 -0.57 8.93
N GLU A 141 -1.03 -1.79 9.47
CA GLU A 141 0.01 -2.43 10.28
C GLU A 141 1.32 -2.57 9.50
N ARG A 142 1.25 -2.98 8.23
CA ARG A 142 2.41 -3.12 7.34
C ARG A 142 3.01 -1.75 6.99
N VAL A 143 2.17 -0.75 6.77
CA VAL A 143 2.60 0.63 6.51
C VAL A 143 3.32 1.19 7.74
N HIS A 144 2.77 1.02 8.94
CA HIS A 144 3.41 1.47 10.17
C HIS A 144 4.73 0.76 10.41
N ALA A 145 4.78 -0.57 10.26
CA ALA A 145 6.03 -1.33 10.36
C ALA A 145 7.09 -0.82 9.36
N PHE A 146 6.69 -0.52 8.12
CA PHE A 146 7.58 0.05 7.13
C PHE A 146 8.04 1.48 7.50
N LEU A 147 7.14 2.33 7.99
CA LEU A 147 7.42 3.71 8.37
C LEU A 147 8.22 3.85 9.66
N ASP A 148 8.21 2.84 10.53
CA ASP A 148 8.96 2.83 11.80
C ASP A 148 10.23 1.97 11.75
N ARG A 149 10.48 1.26 10.63
CA ARG A 149 11.66 0.41 10.45
C ARG A 149 12.97 1.15 10.75
N PRO A 150 13.99 0.47 11.31
CA PRO A 150 15.33 1.04 11.42
C PRO A 150 15.89 1.35 10.03
N LEU A 151 16.68 2.41 9.95
CA LEU A 151 17.38 2.84 8.74
C LEU A 151 18.86 2.51 8.92
N GLU A 152 19.36 1.60 8.08
CA GLU A 152 20.74 1.15 8.10
C GLU A 152 21.54 1.78 6.98
N GLY A 153 22.86 1.88 7.17
CA GLY A 153 23.79 2.46 6.20
C GLY A 153 23.75 3.99 6.09
N ASP A 154 24.50 4.51 5.13
CA ASP A 154 24.62 5.93 4.86
C ASP A 154 23.75 6.37 3.68
N TRP A 155 23.11 7.53 3.84
CA TRP A 155 22.13 8.08 2.91
C TRP A 155 22.55 9.48 2.45
N PRO A 156 23.51 9.60 1.51
CA PRO A 156 24.11 10.88 1.14
C PRO A 156 23.13 11.90 0.55
N TYR A 157 22.07 11.44 -0.13
CA TYR A 157 21.11 12.32 -0.81
C TYR A 157 19.70 12.11 -0.26
N LEU A 158 19.10 13.19 0.25
CA LEU A 158 17.75 13.21 0.82
C LEU A 158 16.85 14.17 0.05
N TRP A 159 15.76 13.67 -0.51
CA TRP A 159 14.65 14.46 -1.04
C TRP A 159 13.53 14.53 -0.01
N ILE A 160 13.05 15.74 0.25
CA ILE A 160 11.86 15.95 1.08
C ILE A 160 10.88 16.83 0.34
N ASP A 161 9.62 16.43 0.40
CA ASP A 161 8.52 17.09 -0.30
C ASP A 161 7.23 17.02 0.52
N ALA A 162 6.29 17.90 0.18
CA ALA A 162 4.97 17.95 0.78
C ALA A 162 3.90 18.02 -0.31
N THR A 163 2.78 17.35 -0.06
CA THR A 163 1.57 17.51 -0.86
C THR A 163 0.37 17.73 0.04
N TYR A 164 -0.62 18.47 -0.44
CA TYR A 164 -1.85 18.69 0.32
C TYR A 164 -2.93 17.73 -0.14
N VAL A 165 -3.56 17.07 0.83
CA VAL A 165 -4.75 16.26 0.60
C VAL A 165 -5.93 16.84 1.38
N LYS A 166 -7.13 16.64 0.86
CA LYS A 166 -8.36 17.06 1.51
C LYS A 166 -8.87 15.90 2.37
N VAL A 167 -8.97 16.14 3.67
CA VAL A 167 -9.49 15.15 4.63
C VAL A 167 -10.71 15.72 5.34
N ARG A 168 -11.57 14.83 5.82
CA ARG A 168 -12.72 15.20 6.65
C ARG A 168 -12.32 15.07 8.11
N GLU A 169 -12.31 16.19 8.83
CA GLU A 169 -11.97 16.25 10.25
C GLU A 169 -13.07 17.04 10.97
N THR A 170 -13.63 16.47 12.04
CA THR A 170 -14.69 17.08 12.85
C THR A 170 -15.85 17.65 12.00
N GLY A 171 -16.27 16.88 10.99
CA GLY A 171 -17.38 17.24 10.09
C GLY A 171 -17.06 18.30 9.02
N ARG A 172 -15.82 18.80 8.94
CA ARG A 172 -15.39 19.78 7.92
C ARG A 172 -14.32 19.20 7.01
N ILE A 173 -14.25 19.70 5.78
CA ILE A 173 -13.16 19.35 4.85
C ILE A 173 -12.02 20.33 5.09
N VAL A 174 -10.87 19.81 5.52
CA VAL A 174 -9.66 20.58 5.79
C VAL A 174 -8.53 20.13 4.86
N SER A 175 -7.60 21.04 4.59
CA SER A 175 -6.37 20.74 3.85
C SER A 175 -5.31 20.31 4.85
N VAL A 176 -4.76 19.10 4.69
CA VAL A 176 -3.64 18.61 5.52
C VAL A 176 -2.44 18.34 4.64
N ALA A 177 -1.25 18.56 5.20
CA ALA A 177 0.01 18.29 4.54
C ALA A 177 0.42 16.84 4.75
N VAL A 178 0.79 16.16 3.67
CA VAL A 178 1.46 14.87 3.67
C VAL A 178 2.91 15.13 3.28
N ILE A 179 3.80 14.97 4.25
CA ILE A 179 5.25 15.11 4.03
C ILE A 179 5.86 13.74 3.78
N ILE A 180 6.81 13.69 2.85
CA ILE A 180 7.46 12.46 2.41
C ILE A 180 8.97 12.69 2.34
N ALA A 181 9.73 11.72 2.83
CA ALA A 181 11.18 11.66 2.68
C ALA A 181 11.57 10.47 1.79
N VAL A 182 12.38 10.75 0.77
CA VAL A 182 12.96 9.75 -0.13
C VAL A 182 14.46 9.96 -0.15
N ALA A 183 15.25 8.91 0.01
CA ALA A 183 16.71 9.03 0.00
C ALA A 183 17.36 8.00 -0.91
N VAL A 184 18.61 8.25 -1.26
CA VAL A 184 19.48 7.32 -1.98
C VAL A 184 20.64 6.94 -1.07
N ASN A 185 20.86 5.63 -0.91
CA ASN A 185 21.98 5.09 -0.13
C ASN A 185 23.29 5.05 -0.93
N THR A 186 24.39 4.66 -0.31
CA THR A 186 25.71 4.55 -0.95
C THR A 186 25.77 3.52 -2.08
N ASP A 187 24.87 2.54 -2.09
CA ASP A 187 24.77 1.52 -3.13
C ASP A 187 23.93 1.99 -4.33
N GLY A 188 23.42 3.23 -4.30
CA GLY A 188 22.54 3.79 -5.32
C GLY A 188 21.08 3.39 -5.20
N GLY A 189 20.72 2.63 -4.15
CA GLY A 189 19.34 2.24 -3.83
C GLY A 189 18.51 3.43 -3.38
N ARG A 190 17.38 3.67 -4.06
CA ARG A 190 16.43 4.74 -3.73
C ARG A 190 15.25 4.20 -2.95
N GLU A 191 14.97 4.78 -1.78
CA GLU A 191 13.89 4.33 -0.91
C GLU A 191 13.08 5.47 -0.29
N VAL A 192 11.80 5.20 -0.04
CA VAL A 192 10.97 6.03 0.85
C VAL A 192 11.38 5.74 2.29
N LEU A 193 11.93 6.75 2.96
CA LEU A 193 12.37 6.63 4.35
C LEU A 193 11.23 6.84 5.34
N GLY A 194 10.26 7.69 4.99
CA GLY A 194 9.15 7.99 5.87
C GLY A 194 8.11 8.92 5.24
N MET A 195 6.95 8.94 5.89
CA MET A 195 5.79 9.75 5.56
C MET A 195 5.14 10.20 6.86
N ARG A 196 4.59 11.42 6.90
CA ARG A 196 3.72 11.87 7.99
C ARG A 196 2.61 12.77 7.47
N VAL A 197 1.44 12.67 8.08
CA VAL A 197 0.31 13.57 7.84
C VAL A 197 0.24 14.57 8.99
N GLY A 198 0.05 15.84 8.68
CA GLY A 198 -0.04 16.90 9.69
C GLY A 198 -0.82 18.13 9.20
N PRO A 199 -1.10 19.07 10.12
CA PRO A 199 -1.97 20.21 9.83
C PRO A 199 -1.32 21.22 8.88
N SER A 200 0.01 21.32 8.85
CA SER A 200 0.74 22.29 8.01
C SER A 200 2.21 21.92 7.84
N GLU A 201 2.89 22.61 6.92
CA GLU A 201 4.34 22.55 6.71
C GLU A 201 5.14 23.48 7.65
N ALA A 202 4.62 23.70 8.86
CA ALA A 202 5.32 24.52 9.84
C ALA A 202 6.68 23.90 10.23
N GLU A 203 7.64 24.75 10.58
CA GLU A 203 8.99 24.32 10.97
C GLU A 203 9.01 23.24 12.08
N PRO A 204 8.21 23.31 13.16
CA PRO A 204 8.23 22.28 14.20
C PRO A 204 7.84 20.90 13.65
N PHE A 205 6.86 20.85 12.74
CA PHE A 205 6.40 19.61 12.13
C PHE A 205 7.50 18.95 11.28
N TRP A 206 8.19 19.75 10.46
CA TRP A 206 9.36 19.27 9.72
C TRP A 206 10.49 18.82 10.64
N THR A 207 10.79 19.62 11.68
CA THR A 207 11.87 19.31 12.63
C THR A 207 11.63 17.97 13.32
N ASP A 208 10.41 17.73 13.80
CA ASP A 208 10.06 16.48 14.47
C ASP A 208 10.06 15.28 13.53
N PHE A 209 9.65 15.47 12.28
CA PHE A 209 9.74 14.44 11.26
C PHE A 209 11.19 14.08 10.94
N LEU A 210 12.04 15.06 10.63
CA LEU A 210 13.45 14.82 10.32
C LEU A 210 14.20 14.21 11.52
N ARG A 211 13.89 14.65 12.75
CA ARG A 211 14.42 14.03 13.98
C ARG A 211 13.98 12.59 14.15
N SER A 212 12.76 12.23 13.76
CA SER A 212 12.33 10.82 13.80
C SER A 212 13.12 9.94 12.83
N LEU A 213 13.45 10.43 11.64
CA LEU A 213 14.33 9.72 10.71
C LEU A 213 15.74 9.53 11.31
N MET A 214 16.28 10.57 11.93
CA MET A 214 17.57 10.50 12.65
C MET A 214 17.55 9.48 13.79
N ARG A 215 16.48 9.43 14.59
CA ARG A 215 16.32 8.44 15.67
C ARG A 215 16.25 7.01 15.14
N ARG A 216 15.64 6.81 13.96
CA ARG A 216 15.55 5.51 13.29
C ARG A 216 16.86 5.04 12.66
N GLY A 217 17.87 5.92 12.53
CA GLY A 217 19.19 5.55 12.02
C GLY A 217 19.61 6.27 10.74
N LEU A 218 18.88 7.29 10.27
CA LEU A 218 19.32 8.09 9.13
C LEU A 218 20.68 8.75 9.42
N ARG A 219 21.72 8.39 8.66
CA ARG A 219 23.08 8.91 8.79
C ARG A 219 23.66 9.24 7.40
N GLY A 220 24.79 9.94 7.38
CA GLY A 220 25.54 10.20 6.15
C GLY A 220 24.99 11.29 5.22
N VAL A 221 23.86 11.95 5.55
CA VAL A 221 23.24 12.97 4.69
C VAL A 221 24.22 14.10 4.35
N LYS A 222 24.51 14.28 3.06
CA LYS A 222 25.39 15.32 2.52
C LYS A 222 24.61 16.43 1.81
N LEU A 223 23.53 16.06 1.12
CA LEU A 223 22.71 16.98 0.34
C LEU A 223 21.23 16.74 0.61
N VAL A 224 20.54 17.80 1.02
CA VAL A 224 19.07 17.82 1.16
C VAL A 224 18.46 18.62 0.03
N ILE A 225 17.50 18.03 -0.66
CA ILE A 225 16.85 18.55 -1.86
C ILE A 225 15.36 18.72 -1.60
N SER A 226 14.85 19.94 -1.72
CA SER A 226 13.45 20.25 -1.40
C SER A 226 12.95 21.47 -2.16
N ASP A 227 11.67 21.83 -2.04
CA ASP A 227 11.25 23.19 -2.40
C ASP A 227 11.83 24.24 -1.42
N ALA A 228 11.77 25.51 -1.81
CA ALA A 228 12.33 26.65 -1.08
C ALA A 228 11.43 27.15 0.06
N HIS A 229 10.61 26.29 0.66
CA HIS A 229 9.75 26.64 1.78
C HIS A 229 10.58 27.00 3.03
N GLU A 230 10.31 28.13 3.66
CA GLU A 230 11.14 28.68 4.75
C GLU A 230 11.20 27.75 5.96
N GLY A 231 10.05 27.23 6.40
CA GLY A 231 9.99 26.30 7.54
C GLY A 231 10.76 25.01 7.30
N LEU A 232 10.86 24.58 6.05
CA LEU A 232 11.62 23.39 5.68
C LEU A 232 13.12 23.69 5.72
N LYS A 233 13.57 24.81 5.13
CA LYS A 233 14.98 25.23 5.18
C LYS A 233 15.48 25.40 6.61
N ALA A 234 14.66 25.99 7.47
CA ALA A 234 14.97 26.19 8.88
C ALA A 234 15.11 24.84 9.61
N ALA A 235 14.16 23.91 9.41
CA ALA A 235 14.22 22.57 9.97
C ALA A 235 15.45 21.77 9.50
N VAL A 236 15.78 21.82 8.20
CA VAL A 236 16.97 21.16 7.65
C VAL A 236 18.24 21.69 8.31
N SER A 237 18.37 23.01 8.42
CA SER A 237 19.55 23.64 9.05
C SER A 237 19.67 23.31 10.54
N LYS A 238 18.55 23.06 11.23
CA LYS A 238 18.51 22.65 12.64
C LYS A 238 18.86 21.17 12.86
N VAL A 239 18.51 20.30 11.91
CA VAL A 239 18.60 18.83 12.10
C VAL A 239 19.84 18.23 11.45
N PHE A 240 20.27 18.76 10.30
CA PHE A 240 21.38 18.20 9.52
C PHE A 240 22.51 19.20 9.34
N ASN A 241 23.74 18.70 9.42
CA ASN A 241 24.91 19.41 8.90
C ASN A 241 25.15 19.04 7.44
N ALA A 242 24.19 19.38 6.58
CA ALA A 242 24.17 19.02 5.16
C ALA A 242 24.00 20.27 4.29
N THR A 243 24.47 20.20 3.04
CA THR A 243 24.18 21.26 2.07
C THR A 243 22.71 21.18 1.68
N TRP A 244 22.05 22.33 1.61
CA TRP A 244 20.69 22.41 1.08
C TRP A 244 20.71 22.89 -0.37
N GLN A 245 19.91 22.25 -1.21
CA GLN A 245 19.70 22.65 -2.60
C GLN A 245 18.21 22.70 -2.93
N ARG A 246 17.77 23.78 -3.58
CA ARG A 246 16.42 23.84 -4.14
C ARG A 246 16.24 22.79 -5.24
N CYS A 247 15.16 22.03 -5.18
CA CYS A 247 14.81 21.05 -6.18
C CYS A 247 14.59 21.71 -7.54
N ARG A 248 15.34 21.25 -8.56
CA ARG A 248 15.23 21.77 -9.94
C ARG A 248 13.82 21.58 -10.51
N VAL A 249 13.14 20.49 -10.16
CA VAL A 249 11.76 20.23 -10.61
C VAL A 249 10.79 21.27 -10.05
N HIS A 250 10.86 21.56 -8.74
CA HIS A 250 10.05 22.61 -8.11
C HIS A 250 10.38 23.99 -8.66
N PHE A 251 11.67 24.30 -8.82
CA PHE A 251 12.10 25.53 -9.46
C PHE A 251 11.48 25.70 -10.86
N MET A 252 11.59 24.68 -11.72
CA MET A 252 11.01 24.70 -13.07
C MET A 252 9.49 24.88 -13.05
N ARG A 253 8.79 24.17 -12.15
CA ARG A 253 7.33 24.30 -12.00
C ARG A 253 6.94 25.73 -11.59
N ASN A 254 7.65 26.30 -10.62
CA ASN A 254 7.39 27.66 -10.12
C ASN A 254 7.70 28.70 -11.22
N ALA A 255 8.78 28.53 -11.98
CA ALA A 255 9.08 29.39 -13.13
C ALA A 255 7.99 29.31 -14.21
N MET A 256 7.54 28.10 -14.57
CA MET A 256 6.49 27.90 -15.59
C MET A 256 5.11 28.45 -15.19
N ALA A 257 4.86 28.66 -13.89
CA ALA A 257 3.65 29.32 -13.42
C ALA A 257 3.55 30.79 -13.88
N HIS A 258 4.69 31.42 -14.19
CA HIS A 258 4.77 32.78 -14.70
C HIS A 258 4.84 32.88 -16.24
N VAL A 259 4.78 31.74 -16.95
CA VAL A 259 4.83 31.68 -18.42
C VAL A 259 3.47 31.26 -18.99
N GLY A 260 3.00 31.99 -20.00
CA GLY A 260 1.83 31.61 -20.78
C GLY A 260 1.99 30.25 -21.47
N LYS A 261 0.90 29.45 -21.53
CA LYS A 261 0.95 28.03 -21.97
C LYS A 261 1.71 27.81 -23.28
N GLY A 262 1.50 28.65 -24.30
CA GLY A 262 2.12 28.51 -25.62
C GLY A 262 3.65 28.75 -25.66
N GLN A 263 4.23 29.36 -24.62
CA GLN A 263 5.66 29.70 -24.57
C GLN A 263 6.45 28.86 -23.56
N ARG A 264 5.78 27.99 -22.79
CA ARG A 264 6.41 27.15 -21.75
C ARG A 264 7.52 26.28 -22.29
N THR A 265 7.33 25.65 -23.45
CA THR A 265 8.34 24.76 -24.05
C THR A 265 9.64 25.51 -24.36
N MET A 266 9.53 26.73 -24.91
CA MET A 266 10.67 27.58 -25.23
C MET A 266 11.40 28.03 -23.96
N VAL A 267 10.68 28.58 -22.98
CA VAL A 267 11.30 29.05 -21.72
C VAL A 267 11.91 27.88 -20.95
N ALA A 268 11.26 26.71 -20.92
CA ALA A 268 11.82 25.52 -20.30
C ALA A 268 13.06 24.98 -21.01
N ALA A 269 13.16 25.13 -22.34
CA ALA A 269 14.37 24.77 -23.07
C ALA A 269 15.54 25.69 -22.70
N LEU A 270 15.31 27.02 -22.65
CA LEU A 270 16.32 27.98 -22.21
C LEU A 270 16.81 27.69 -20.79
N LEU A 271 15.92 27.48 -19.83
CA LEU A 271 16.31 27.16 -18.45
C LEU A 271 17.10 25.83 -18.35
N ARG A 272 16.79 24.84 -19.19
CA ARG A 272 17.54 23.58 -19.23
C ARG A 272 18.98 23.76 -19.69
N THR A 273 19.27 24.75 -20.56
CA THR A 273 20.64 25.05 -20.95
C THR A 273 21.51 25.45 -19.77
N VAL A 274 20.95 26.12 -18.75
CA VAL A 274 21.68 26.47 -17.53
C VAL A 274 22.10 25.23 -16.75
N PHE A 275 21.21 24.24 -16.64
CA PHE A 275 21.48 23.01 -15.89
C PHE A 275 22.43 22.04 -16.60
N ALA A 276 22.68 22.26 -17.88
CA ALA A 276 23.51 21.41 -18.73
C ALA A 276 24.99 21.84 -18.75
N GLN A 277 25.36 22.93 -18.06
CA GLN A 277 26.74 23.42 -18.02
C GLN A 277 27.62 22.54 -17.13
N ASP A 278 28.87 22.29 -17.55
CA ASP A 278 29.81 21.39 -16.88
C ASP A 278 30.52 22.04 -15.69
N SER A 279 30.58 23.37 -15.65
CA SER A 279 31.19 24.12 -14.56
C SER A 279 30.24 25.12 -13.91
N ARG A 280 30.55 25.48 -12.66
CA ARG A 280 29.84 26.53 -11.93
C ARG A 280 29.94 27.89 -12.64
N ALA A 281 31.10 28.20 -13.22
CA ALA A 281 31.34 29.48 -13.90
C ALA A 281 30.47 29.60 -15.16
N GLU A 282 30.45 28.57 -16.01
CA GLU A 282 29.62 28.51 -17.21
C GLU A 282 28.13 28.51 -16.85
N CYS A 283 27.72 27.79 -15.80
CA CYS A 283 26.36 27.81 -15.28
C CYS A 283 25.92 29.24 -14.90
N HIS A 284 26.76 29.99 -14.17
CA HIS A 284 26.47 31.39 -13.83
C HIS A 284 26.41 32.31 -15.05
N GLN A 285 27.30 32.12 -16.02
CA GLN A 285 27.29 32.89 -17.26
C GLN A 285 26.03 32.61 -18.07
N GLN A 286 25.69 31.34 -18.29
CA GLN A 286 24.50 30.92 -19.02
C GLN A 286 23.22 31.37 -18.30
N TRP A 287 23.18 31.30 -16.97
CA TRP A 287 22.08 31.83 -16.17
C TRP A 287 21.85 33.32 -16.44
N ARG A 288 22.92 34.14 -16.45
CA ARG A 288 22.79 35.58 -16.74
C ARG A 288 22.27 35.83 -18.15
N LEU A 289 22.80 35.13 -19.16
CA LEU A 289 22.34 35.25 -20.53
C LEU A 289 20.85 34.90 -20.67
N VAL A 290 20.42 33.79 -20.08
CA VAL A 290 19.01 33.37 -20.10
C VAL A 290 18.13 34.36 -19.33
N ALA A 291 18.56 34.84 -18.17
CA ALA A 291 17.82 35.83 -17.40
C ALA A 291 17.67 37.14 -18.18
N ASP A 292 18.73 37.64 -18.81
CA ASP A 292 18.70 38.86 -19.62
C ASP A 292 17.75 38.73 -20.82
N GLN A 293 17.78 37.59 -21.54
CA GLN A 293 16.86 37.30 -22.64
C GLN A 293 15.39 37.26 -22.22
N LEU A 294 15.11 36.77 -20.99
CA LEU A 294 13.76 36.65 -20.48
C LEU A 294 13.26 37.90 -19.76
N ARG A 295 14.14 38.84 -19.39
CA ARG A 295 13.83 39.95 -18.48
C ARG A 295 12.71 40.85 -18.97
N GLU A 296 12.70 41.20 -20.25
CA GLU A 296 11.69 42.10 -20.81
C GLU A 296 10.30 41.47 -20.82
N LYS A 297 10.21 40.21 -21.23
CA LYS A 297 8.94 39.51 -21.43
C LYS A 297 8.43 38.78 -20.18
N TYR A 298 9.34 38.33 -19.32
CA TYR A 298 9.05 37.57 -18.10
C TYR A 298 9.90 38.05 -16.92
N PRO A 299 9.66 39.28 -16.42
CA PRO A 299 10.46 39.88 -15.35
C PRO A 299 10.39 39.13 -14.01
N LYS A 300 9.39 38.27 -13.80
CA LYS A 300 9.30 37.41 -12.60
C LYS A 300 10.19 36.16 -12.67
N ILE A 301 10.70 35.83 -13.86
CA ILE A 301 11.54 34.65 -14.11
C ILE A 301 13.02 35.03 -14.13
N ALA A 302 13.34 36.20 -14.68
CA ALA A 302 14.68 36.79 -14.72
C ALA A 302 15.13 37.30 -13.35
#